data_AF-A0A388NR41-F1
#
_entry.id   AF-A0A388NR41-F1
#
_cell.length_a   1.000
_cell.length_b   1.000
_cell.length_c   1.000
_cell.angle_alpha   90.00
_cell.angle_beta   90.00
_cell.angle_gamma   90.00
#
_symmetry.space_group_name_H-M   'P 1'
#
loop_
_entity.id
_entity.type
_entity.pdbx_description
1 polymer ?
#
loop_
_entity_poly.entity_id
_entity_poly.type
_entity_poly.pdbx_seq_one_letter_code
_entity_poly.pdbx_strand_id
1 'polypeptide(L)'
;IPRDLYVQIPGFEGRDRIEQPPTLKAMRKTSGGGPALAMKTVTANLGIATDYYLRINFTAFETFIDELGGIELDIPKALDDPTYPDCCFGYEPFYIAAGRQLLDGKTALKYARTRKTDGGDFDRAARQQQVLLAVRDKLFDLNFMPQLLLRATRALQHAFWQP
;
A
#
# COMPACT_ATOMS: atom_id res chain seq x y z
N ILE A 1 6.19 -9.33 -1.37
CA ILE A 1 5.62 -10.68 -1.62
C ILE A 1 4.75 -10.58 -2.87
N PRO A 2 5.03 -11.32 -3.95
CA PRO A 2 4.19 -11.32 -5.14
C PRO A 2 2.78 -11.78 -4.81
N ARG A 3 1.76 -11.04 -5.24
CA ARG A 3 0.35 -11.33 -4.93
C ARG A 3 -0.14 -12.65 -5.53
N ASP A 4 0.53 -13.10 -6.59
CA ASP A 4 0.17 -14.28 -7.36
C ASP A 4 1.00 -15.52 -6.97
N LEU A 5 1.79 -15.42 -5.90
CA LEU A 5 2.61 -16.51 -5.38
C LEU A 5 1.73 -17.71 -5.01
N TYR A 6 2.03 -18.88 -5.56
CA TYR A 6 1.25 -20.11 -5.37
C TYR A 6 1.76 -20.88 -4.14
N VAL A 7 0.95 -20.91 -3.08
CA VAL A 7 1.35 -21.34 -1.73
C VAL A 7 0.32 -22.26 -1.10
N GLN A 8 0.72 -22.99 -0.06
CA GLN A 8 -0.21 -23.71 0.78
C GLN A 8 -0.94 -22.72 1.68
N ILE A 9 -2.27 -22.71 1.69
CA ILE A 9 -3.04 -21.84 2.57
C ILE A 9 -3.48 -22.67 3.79
N PRO A 10 -3.06 -22.31 5.02
CA PRO A 10 -3.43 -23.07 6.21
C PRO A 10 -4.95 -23.21 6.37
N GLY A 11 -5.43 -24.42 6.62
CA GLY A 11 -6.86 -24.72 6.79
C GLY A 11 -7.63 -25.03 5.51
N PHE A 12 -6.95 -25.12 4.35
CA PHE A 12 -7.55 -25.49 3.08
C PHE A 12 -6.72 -26.57 2.38
N GLU A 13 -7.40 -27.47 1.67
CA GLU A 13 -6.73 -28.48 0.85
C GLU A 13 -6.23 -27.87 -0.46
N GLY A 14 -5.04 -28.30 -0.88
CA GLY A 14 -4.40 -27.80 -2.10
C GLY A 14 -3.67 -26.46 -1.91
N ARG A 15 -3.02 -26.02 -2.99
CA ARG A 15 -2.30 -24.74 -3.07
C ARG A 15 -3.12 -23.74 -3.88
N ASP A 16 -2.95 -22.46 -3.59
CA ASP A 16 -3.59 -21.39 -4.34
C ASP A 16 -2.72 -20.11 -4.33
N ARG A 17 -3.10 -19.11 -5.13
CA ARG A 17 -2.45 -17.79 -5.14
C ARG A 17 -2.70 -17.07 -3.81
N ILE A 18 -1.67 -16.41 -3.28
CA ILE A 18 -1.75 -15.72 -1.98
C ILE A 18 -2.78 -14.57 -1.96
N GLU A 19 -3.12 -13.99 -3.12
CA GLU A 19 -4.14 -12.94 -3.18
C GLU A 19 -5.59 -13.45 -3.15
N GLN A 20 -5.91 -14.64 -3.69
CA GLN A 20 -7.24 -15.31 -3.68
C GLN A 20 -7.31 -16.56 -4.59
N PRO A 21 -8.27 -17.52 -4.40
CA PRO A 21 -9.14 -17.77 -3.23
C PRO A 21 -9.33 -19.28 -2.84
N PRO A 22 -9.00 -19.69 -1.60
CA PRO A 22 -9.71 -20.80 -0.98
C PRO A 22 -10.99 -20.25 -0.33
N THR A 23 -12.06 -20.26 -1.13
CA THR A 23 -13.38 -19.66 -0.89
C THR A 23 -13.35 -18.22 -0.35
N LEU A 24 -12.84 -17.31 -1.18
CA LEU A 24 -13.03 -15.86 -1.13
C LEU A 24 -12.99 -15.27 0.29
N LYS A 25 -11.85 -15.53 0.93
CA LYS A 25 -11.47 -15.02 2.26
C LYS A 25 -12.39 -15.53 3.40
N ALA A 26 -13.25 -16.49 3.07
CA ALA A 26 -14.28 -17.21 3.82
C ALA A 26 -15.14 -16.36 4.78
N MET A 27 -15.77 -15.30 4.25
CA MET A 27 -16.63 -14.30 4.93
C MET A 27 -15.83 -13.16 5.59
N ARG A 28 -15.88 -11.95 5.02
CA ARG A 28 -14.95 -10.83 5.30
C ARG A 28 -15.03 -10.18 6.71
N LYS A 29 -15.70 -10.80 7.70
CA LYS A 29 -15.89 -10.28 9.08
C LYS A 29 -15.74 -11.33 10.20
N THR A 30 -15.49 -12.60 9.92
CA THR A 30 -15.39 -13.63 10.97
C THR A 30 -14.00 -13.67 11.61
N SER A 31 -13.97 -13.96 12.92
CA SER A 31 -12.74 -14.21 13.68
C SER A 31 -11.97 -15.38 13.04
N GLY A 32 -10.81 -15.09 12.43
CA GLY A 32 -9.94 -16.07 11.77
C GLY A 32 -9.80 -15.91 10.26
N GLY A 33 -10.68 -15.14 9.61
CA GLY A 33 -10.58 -14.82 8.18
C GLY A 33 -9.78 -13.55 7.86
N GLY A 34 -9.78 -13.13 6.60
CA GLY A 34 -9.23 -11.83 6.20
C GLY A 34 -7.73 -11.65 6.54
N PRO A 35 -7.32 -10.55 7.21
CA PRO A 35 -5.90 -10.27 7.51
C PRO A 35 -5.20 -11.33 8.36
N ALA A 36 -5.90 -11.94 9.32
CA ALA A 36 -5.32 -12.97 10.19
C ALA A 36 -4.93 -14.23 9.40
N LEU A 37 -5.77 -14.65 8.45
CA LEU A 37 -5.45 -15.75 7.54
C LEU A 37 -4.25 -15.37 6.65
N ALA A 38 -4.18 -14.13 6.16
CA ALA A 38 -3.05 -13.67 5.35
C ALA A 38 -1.72 -13.72 6.13
N MET A 39 -1.70 -13.27 7.39
CA MET A 39 -0.51 -13.35 8.25
C MET A 39 -0.07 -14.80 8.50
N LYS A 40 -1.03 -15.70 8.76
CA LYS A 40 -0.74 -17.13 8.93
C LYS A 40 -0.16 -17.74 7.66
N THR A 41 -0.71 -17.42 6.50
CA THR A 41 -0.20 -17.90 5.20
C THR A 41 1.22 -17.41 4.95
N VAL A 42 1.52 -16.13 5.21
CA VAL A 42 2.87 -15.58 5.10
C VAL A 42 3.84 -16.31 6.04
N THR A 43 3.46 -16.47 7.31
CA THR A 43 4.29 -17.13 8.32
C THR A 43 4.57 -18.58 7.94
N ALA A 44 3.54 -19.34 7.54
CA ALA A 44 3.66 -20.77 7.25
C ALA A 44 4.50 -21.07 6.00
N ASN A 45 4.49 -20.18 5.01
CA ASN A 45 5.20 -20.42 3.74
C ASN A 45 6.56 -19.72 3.65
N LEU A 46 6.74 -18.61 4.34
CA LEU A 46 7.95 -17.78 4.25
C LEU A 46 8.76 -17.74 5.56
N GLY A 47 8.23 -18.29 6.67
CA GLY A 47 8.88 -18.25 7.98
C GLY A 47 8.96 -16.86 8.62
N ILE A 48 8.25 -15.87 8.06
CA ILE A 48 8.27 -14.48 8.52
C ILE A 48 7.23 -14.31 9.62
N ALA A 49 7.68 -14.12 10.87
CA ALA A 49 6.79 -13.75 11.97
C ALA A 49 6.15 -12.39 11.69
N THR A 50 4.83 -12.32 11.82
CA THR A 50 4.07 -11.09 11.61
C THR A 50 3.26 -10.79 12.87
N ASP A 51 3.64 -9.75 13.62
CA ASP A 51 2.95 -9.37 14.86
C ASP A 51 1.80 -8.38 14.62
N TYR A 52 1.96 -7.54 13.59
CA TYR A 52 1.03 -6.45 13.28
C TYR A 52 0.72 -6.40 11.79
N TYR A 53 -0.47 -5.92 11.45
CA TYR A 53 -0.84 -5.62 10.07
C TYR A 53 -1.53 -4.26 9.98
N LEU A 54 -1.33 -3.58 8.85
CA LEU A 54 -2.05 -2.36 8.50
C LEU A 54 -2.83 -2.60 7.20
N ARG A 55 -4.08 -2.16 7.18
CA ARG A 55 -4.90 -2.17 5.97
C ARG A 55 -5.54 -0.80 5.79
N ILE A 56 -5.16 -0.12 4.72
CA ILE A 56 -5.67 1.19 4.35
C ILE A 56 -6.42 1.11 3.02
N ASN A 57 -7.39 2.01 2.82
CA ASN A 57 -8.04 2.22 1.53
C ASN A 57 -7.32 3.35 0.76
N PHE A 58 -7.76 3.61 -0.47
CA PHE A 58 -7.12 4.61 -1.33
C PHE A 58 -7.24 6.03 -0.78
N THR A 59 -8.42 6.42 -0.29
CA THR A 59 -8.62 7.74 0.31
C THR A 59 -7.70 7.97 1.51
N ALA A 60 -7.61 7.00 2.43
CA ALA A 60 -6.73 7.09 3.59
C ALA A 60 -5.25 7.15 3.17
N PHE A 61 -4.86 6.44 2.12
CA PHE A 61 -3.50 6.52 1.57
C PHE A 61 -3.20 7.92 1.00
N GLU A 62 -4.10 8.47 0.18
CA GLU A 62 -3.93 9.80 -0.42
C GLU A 62 -3.84 10.87 0.66
N THR A 63 -4.82 10.92 1.57
CA THR A 63 -4.84 11.86 2.69
C THR A 63 -3.60 11.75 3.57
N PHE A 64 -3.14 10.53 3.86
CA PHE A 64 -1.95 10.34 4.65
C PHE A 64 -0.70 10.95 4.01
N ILE A 65 -0.50 10.75 2.70
CA ILE A 65 0.63 11.36 1.98
C ILE A 65 0.52 12.88 1.95
N ASP A 66 -0.69 13.42 1.74
CA ASP A 66 -0.92 14.86 1.72
C ASP A 66 -0.64 15.49 3.10
N GLU A 67 -0.99 14.82 4.20
CA GLU A 67 -0.66 15.24 5.57
C GLU A 67 0.85 15.24 5.87
N LEU A 68 1.61 14.39 5.18
CA LEU A 68 3.08 14.43 5.19
C LEU A 68 3.65 15.61 4.39
N GLY A 69 2.82 16.33 3.63
CA GLY A 69 3.24 17.34 2.66
C GLY A 69 3.83 16.73 1.38
N GLY A 70 3.42 15.51 1.04
CA GLY A 70 3.94 14.74 -0.09
C GLY A 70 5.17 13.89 0.25
N ILE A 71 5.55 13.03 -0.70
CA ILE A 71 6.73 12.16 -0.61
C ILE A 71 7.69 12.41 -1.77
N GLU A 72 8.99 12.48 -1.48
CA GLU A 72 10.01 12.58 -2.52
C GLU A 72 10.34 11.19 -3.07
N LEU A 73 10.31 11.05 -4.38
CA LEU A 73 10.64 9.81 -5.08
C LEU A 73 11.56 10.10 -6.26
N ASP A 74 12.53 9.22 -6.46
CA ASP A 74 13.34 9.18 -7.67
C ASP A 74 12.77 8.14 -8.63
N ILE A 75 12.18 8.62 -9.72
CA ILE A 75 11.50 7.76 -10.69
C ILE A 75 12.52 7.27 -11.72
N PRO A 76 12.80 5.95 -11.78
CA PRO A 76 13.88 5.44 -12.63
C PRO A 76 13.58 5.56 -14.13
N LYS A 77 12.30 5.50 -14.51
CA LYS A 77 11.85 5.57 -15.90
C LYS A 77 10.51 6.29 -15.96
N ALA A 78 10.35 7.15 -16.96
CA ALA A 78 9.08 7.81 -17.22
C ALA A 78 7.98 6.76 -17.46
N LEU A 79 6.79 7.03 -16.94
CA LEU A 79 5.62 6.19 -17.16
C LEU A 79 4.61 6.98 -17.98
N ASP A 80 4.04 6.30 -18.97
CA ASP A 80 2.97 6.82 -19.81
C ASP A 80 1.85 5.77 -19.86
N ASP A 81 0.76 6.06 -19.15
CA ASP A 81 -0.42 5.22 -19.02
C ASP A 81 -1.66 5.95 -19.52
N PRO A 82 -1.88 6.03 -20.85
CA PRO A 82 -3.04 6.70 -21.44
C PRO A 82 -4.36 5.94 -21.18
N THR A 83 -4.27 4.74 -20.61
CA THR A 83 -5.39 3.85 -20.32
C THR A 83 -5.53 3.60 -18.82
N TYR A 84 -4.98 4.49 -17.99
CA TYR A 84 -5.14 4.39 -16.55
C TYR A 84 -6.63 4.52 -16.21
N PRO A 85 -7.23 3.59 -15.46
CA PRO A 85 -8.67 3.54 -15.27
C PRO A 85 -9.17 4.64 -14.35
N ASP A 86 -10.28 5.29 -14.73
CA ASP A 86 -11.02 6.19 -13.83
C ASP A 86 -12.03 5.41 -12.97
N CYS A 87 -12.86 6.13 -12.19
CA CYS A 87 -13.89 5.55 -11.34
C CYS A 87 -15.18 5.14 -12.07
N CYS A 88 -15.33 5.50 -13.34
CA CYS A 88 -16.55 5.44 -14.13
C CYS A 88 -16.39 4.61 -15.42
N PHE A 89 -15.48 3.62 -15.42
CA PHE A 89 -15.18 2.75 -16.58
C PHE A 89 -14.59 3.49 -17.79
N GLY A 90 -14.09 4.70 -17.59
CA GLY A 90 -13.29 5.46 -18.56
C GLY A 90 -11.80 5.44 -18.24
N TYR A 91 -11.07 6.36 -18.85
CA TYR A 91 -9.63 6.50 -18.69
C TYR A 91 -9.27 7.91 -18.20
N GLU A 92 -8.34 7.95 -17.26
CA GLU A 92 -7.69 9.17 -16.76
C GLU A 92 -6.19 9.07 -17.07
N PRO A 93 -5.75 9.43 -18.30
CA PRO A 93 -4.36 9.33 -18.72
C PRO A 93 -3.37 9.81 -17.65
N PHE A 94 -2.35 8.99 -17.39
CA PHE A 94 -1.35 9.27 -16.38
C PHE A 94 0.04 9.27 -16.99
N TYR A 95 0.68 10.43 -16.97
CA TYR A 95 2.07 10.59 -17.36
C TYR A 95 2.88 11.07 -16.17
N ILE A 96 4.08 10.52 -16.01
CA ILE A 96 5.03 10.96 -15.01
C ILE A 96 6.46 10.80 -15.53
N ALA A 97 7.25 11.87 -15.46
CA ALA A 97 8.61 11.89 -15.98
C ALA A 97 9.58 11.07 -15.09
N ALA A 98 10.73 10.71 -15.65
CA ALA A 98 11.84 10.16 -14.87
C ALA A 98 12.51 11.26 -14.04
N GLY A 99 13.14 10.87 -12.92
CA GLY A 99 13.91 11.74 -12.04
C GLY A 99 13.24 11.99 -10.69
N ARG A 100 13.91 12.81 -9.88
CA ARG A 100 13.47 13.15 -8.52
C ARG A 100 12.36 14.19 -8.52
N GLN A 101 11.29 13.90 -7.80
CA GLN A 101 10.15 14.80 -7.68
C GLN A 101 9.33 14.52 -6.42
N LEU A 102 8.62 15.54 -5.96
CA LEU A 102 7.68 15.49 -4.84
C LEU A 102 6.30 15.05 -5.35
N LEU A 103 5.78 13.95 -4.84
CA LEU A 103 4.46 13.43 -5.20
C LEU A 103 3.45 13.71 -4.10
N ASP A 104 2.29 14.25 -4.49
CA ASP A 104 1.09 14.29 -3.65
C ASP A 104 0.42 12.90 -3.55
N GLY A 105 -0.59 12.78 -2.70
CA GLY A 105 -1.27 11.52 -2.43
C GLY A 105 -1.88 10.90 -3.68
N LYS A 106 -2.54 11.70 -4.53
CA LYS A 106 -3.18 11.23 -5.76
C LYS A 106 -2.14 10.70 -6.75
N THR A 107 -1.05 11.43 -6.97
CA THR A 107 0.02 11.07 -7.90
C THR A 107 0.79 9.85 -7.40
N ALA A 108 1.11 9.79 -6.10
CA ALA A 108 1.72 8.62 -5.48
C ALA A 108 0.84 7.37 -5.60
N LEU A 109 -0.49 7.51 -5.47
CA LEU A 109 -1.42 6.40 -5.63
C LEU A 109 -1.41 5.89 -7.07
N LYS A 110 -1.48 6.79 -8.06
CA LYS A 110 -1.41 6.42 -9.48
C LYS A 110 -0.09 5.71 -9.79
N TYR A 111 1.03 6.25 -9.30
CA TYR A 111 2.35 5.66 -9.44
C TYR A 111 2.43 4.23 -8.89
N ALA A 112 1.90 4.00 -7.69
CA ALA A 112 1.87 2.68 -7.05
C ALA A 112 0.92 1.67 -7.72
N ARG A 113 -0.03 2.14 -8.56
CA ARG A 113 -1.10 1.32 -9.14
C ARG A 113 -0.93 1.01 -10.61
N THR A 114 -0.29 1.89 -11.39
CA THR A 114 -0.13 1.66 -12.83
C THR A 114 0.55 0.32 -13.10
N ARG A 115 0.03 -0.40 -14.10
CA ARG A 115 0.51 -1.71 -14.55
C ARG A 115 1.12 -1.63 -15.95
N LYS A 116 1.08 -0.47 -16.59
CA LYS A 116 1.46 -0.30 -18.00
C LYS A 116 2.97 -0.17 -18.14
N THR A 117 3.67 -1.23 -17.78
CA THR A 117 5.11 -1.39 -17.93
C THR A 117 5.42 -2.82 -18.36
N ASP A 118 6.58 -3.03 -18.97
CA ASP A 118 6.97 -4.33 -19.52
C ASP A 118 7.03 -5.44 -18.46
N GLY A 119 7.36 -5.11 -17.20
CA GLY A 119 7.40 -6.04 -16.07
C GLY A 119 6.09 -6.14 -15.28
N GLY A 120 5.03 -5.45 -15.69
CA GLY A 120 3.67 -5.56 -15.16
C GLY A 120 3.57 -5.54 -13.62
N ASP A 121 3.25 -6.71 -13.03
CA ASP A 121 3.02 -6.87 -11.60
C ASP A 121 4.30 -6.77 -10.75
N PHE A 122 5.46 -7.17 -11.30
CA PHE A 122 6.74 -7.05 -10.60
C PHE A 122 7.17 -5.59 -10.47
N ASP A 123 7.05 -4.83 -11.56
CA ASP A 123 7.34 -3.39 -11.56
C ASP A 123 6.40 -2.65 -10.62
N ARG A 124 5.12 -3.05 -10.58
CA ARG A 124 4.16 -2.48 -9.63
C ARG A 124 4.57 -2.77 -8.18
N ALA A 125 4.98 -4.00 -7.87
CA ALA A 125 5.45 -4.34 -6.53
C ALA A 125 6.70 -3.54 -6.15
N ALA A 126 7.63 -3.33 -7.08
CA ALA A 126 8.81 -2.49 -6.88
C ALA A 126 8.42 -1.03 -6.59
N ARG A 127 7.49 -0.45 -7.35
CA ARG A 127 6.99 0.92 -7.08
C ARG A 127 6.29 1.04 -5.74
N GLN A 128 5.50 0.05 -5.34
CA GLN A 128 4.88 0.01 -4.02
C GLN A 128 5.91 -0.02 -2.90
N GLN A 129 7.01 -0.76 -3.08
CA GLN A 129 8.14 -0.75 -2.14
C GLN A 129 8.85 0.61 -2.11
N GLN A 130 9.07 1.25 -3.28
CA GLN A 130 9.66 2.59 -3.35
C GLN A 130 8.82 3.63 -2.59
N VAL A 131 7.50 3.63 -2.79
CA VAL A 131 6.56 4.50 -2.06
C VAL A 131 6.66 4.26 -0.54
N LEU A 132 6.69 3.01 -0.10
CA LEU A 132 6.82 2.68 1.33
C LEU A 132 8.13 3.19 1.92
N LEU A 133 9.23 3.06 1.19
CA LEU A 133 10.54 3.58 1.60
C LEU A 133 10.55 5.11 1.65
N ALA A 134 9.94 5.79 0.68
CA ALA A 134 9.83 7.24 0.68
C ALA A 134 8.97 7.77 1.85
N VAL A 135 7.87 7.07 2.16
CA VAL A 135 7.06 7.36 3.36
C VAL A 135 7.90 7.18 4.63
N ARG A 136 8.64 6.07 4.74
CA ARG A 136 9.54 5.83 5.88
C ARG A 136 10.55 6.97 6.01
N ASP A 137 11.22 7.33 4.92
CA ASP A 137 12.25 8.37 4.94
C ASP A 137 11.66 9.73 5.33
N LYS A 138 10.44 10.05 4.86
CA LYS A 138 9.70 11.26 5.27
C LYS A 138 9.33 11.26 6.75
N LEU A 139 8.93 10.10 7.30
CA LEU A 139 8.58 9.96 8.71
C LEU A 139 9.81 10.09 9.62
N PHE A 140 10.97 9.61 9.20
CA PHE A 140 12.22 9.67 9.97
C PHE A 140 13.09 10.89 9.65
N ASP A 141 12.65 11.76 8.75
CA ASP A 141 13.29 13.04 8.53
C ASP A 141 13.25 13.85 9.84
N LEU A 142 14.42 14.34 10.26
CA LEU A 142 14.67 14.97 11.56
C LEU A 142 13.78 16.19 11.79
N ASN A 143 13.28 16.80 10.72
CA ASN A 143 12.37 17.95 10.76
C ASN A 143 10.89 17.58 10.94
N PHE A 144 10.50 16.34 10.64
CA PHE A 144 9.09 15.90 10.66
C PHE A 144 8.72 15.14 11.93
N MET A 145 9.65 14.38 12.52
CA MET A 145 9.46 13.63 13.78
C MET A 145 8.88 14.50 14.93
N PRO A 146 9.41 15.69 15.24
CA PRO A 146 8.85 16.53 16.30
C PRO A 146 7.42 17.00 15.98
N GLN A 147 7.14 17.34 14.71
CA GLN A 147 5.82 17.78 14.29
C GLN A 147 4.79 16.65 14.36
N LEU A 148 5.19 15.44 13.93
CA LEU A 148 4.35 14.25 14.01
C LEU A 148 3.96 13.94 15.45
N LEU A 149 4.92 13.98 16.38
CA LEU A 149 4.65 13.78 17.82
C LEU A 149 3.69 14.83 18.37
N LEU A 150 3.86 16.11 18.01
CA LEU A 150 2.99 17.20 18.45
C LEU A 150 1.57 17.12 17.86
N ARG A 151 1.43 16.66 16.61
CA ARG A 151 0.12 16.46 15.98
C ARG A 151 -0.58 15.23 16.54
N ALA A 152 0.14 14.14 16.76
CA ALA A 152 -0.39 12.90 17.33
C ALA A 152 -0.90 13.12 18.77
N THR A 153 -0.15 13.86 19.59
CA THR A 153 -0.59 14.20 20.96
C THR A 153 -1.83 15.08 20.95
N ARG A 154 -1.93 16.07 20.07
CA ARG A 154 -3.17 16.86 19.90
C ARG A 154 -4.35 16.01 19.47
N ALA A 155 -4.17 15.13 18.48
CA ALA A 155 -5.23 14.25 18.01
C ALA A 155 -5.75 13.33 19.13
N LEU A 156 -4.86 12.80 19.97
CA LEU A 156 -5.23 12.00 21.14
C LEU A 156 -5.89 12.83 22.25
N GLN A 157 -5.43 14.06 22.52
CA GLN A 157 -6.06 14.95 23.49
C GLN A 157 -7.51 15.30 23.11
N HIS A 158 -7.78 15.48 21.81
CA HIS A 158 -9.14 15.72 21.33
C HIS A 158 -10.01 14.45 21.27
N ALA A 159 -9.41 13.25 21.19
CA ALA A 159 -10.14 11.98 21.18
C ALA A 159 -10.60 11.53 22.59
N PHE A 160 -9.96 12.00 23.66
CA PHE A 160 -10.27 11.61 25.05
C PHE A 160 -11.06 12.67 25.84
N TRP A 161 -11.36 13.84 25.25
CA TRP A 161 -12.10 14.91 25.92
C TRP A 161 -13.27 15.40 25.05
N GLN A 162 -14.29 14.56 24.91
CA GLN A 162 -15.65 15.00 24.60
C GLN A 162 -16.58 14.43 25.69
N PRO A 163 -17.22 15.27 26.53
CA PRO A 163 -18.29 14.83 27.44
C PRO A 163 -19.56 14.46 26.69
#